data_AF-A0A2N8MN46-F1
#
_entry.id   AF-A0A2N8MN46-F1
#
_cell.length_a   1.000
_cell.length_b   1.000
_cell.length_c   1.000
_cell.angle_alpha   90.00
_cell.angle_beta   90.00
_cell.angle_gamma   90.00
#
_symmetry.space_group_name_H-M   'P 1'
#
loop_
_entity.id
_entity.type
_entity.pdbx_description
1 polymer ?
#
loop_
_entity_poly.entity_id
_entity_poly.type
_entity_poly.pdbx_seq_one_letter_code
_entity_poly.pdbx_strand_id
1 'polypeptide(L)'
;MTVEVRLLGPVELAVDGVPVTPGGLRPRAVLAVLAASGGAPVNAAKLAEAIYSDTGRPASRGTVQVHVHNLRQILGPHGESLQHGTAGYRLLGVRADIREAEDRIGRARAAERARDTGGAAAGYRRALELWRGPFCADLPDHTALDPARSLYAEMRWEALEARIAADLRAGDVPGLVRELEELVENHPLRERFWGQLMVALYREGRQTEALERFRQARRVLAEEAGVDPGPALRELERAVLAHAGTATLLRVAAPGAAGSGQPALTWVDGAGRARLRELPAPGRLVIGRDAGADVALRHDGAVSREHAEITVGAGGPVLKDLGSRNGTFHNGERIAGPVPLSPGDLVRCGDTVLAVTNGGAPVSAVDGTTRS
;
A
#
# COMPACT_ATOMS: atom_id res chain seq x y z
N MET A 1 -22.89 -15.95 -9.94
CA MET A 1 -22.13 -15.71 -11.17
C MET A 1 -21.10 -14.64 -10.91
N THR A 2 -19.82 -14.91 -11.11
CA THR A 2 -18.72 -14.06 -10.63
C THR A 2 -17.52 -14.10 -11.56
N VAL A 3 -16.97 -12.92 -11.86
CA VAL A 3 -15.67 -12.79 -12.52
C VAL A 3 -14.60 -12.60 -11.45
N GLU A 4 -13.58 -13.45 -11.47
CA GLU A 4 -12.44 -13.40 -10.57
C GLU A 4 -11.17 -13.13 -11.38
N VAL A 5 -10.38 -12.14 -10.94
CA VAL A 5 -9.08 -11.81 -11.51
C VAL A 5 -8.02 -11.98 -10.43
N ARG A 6 -6.95 -12.70 -10.74
CA ARG A 6 -5.84 -12.89 -9.81
C ARG A 6 -4.58 -12.29 -10.40
N LEU A 7 -3.98 -11.35 -9.66
CA LEU A 7 -2.81 -10.57 -10.08
C LEU A 7 -1.63 -10.72 -9.12
N LEU A 8 -1.82 -11.30 -7.93
CA LEU A 8 -0.75 -11.56 -6.96
C LEU A 8 0.01 -12.85 -7.31
N GLY A 9 0.64 -12.86 -8.47
CA GLY A 9 1.23 -14.03 -9.14
C GLY A 9 1.07 -13.89 -10.65
N PRO A 10 1.09 -14.98 -11.42
CA PRO A 10 0.67 -14.96 -12.82
C PRO A 10 -0.77 -14.43 -12.97
N VAL A 11 -1.02 -13.66 -14.04
CA VAL A 11 -2.36 -13.15 -14.35
C VAL A 11 -3.30 -14.31 -14.65
N GLU A 12 -4.36 -14.43 -13.86
CA GLU A 12 -5.42 -15.40 -14.08
C GLU A 12 -6.79 -14.74 -14.13
N LEU A 13 -7.67 -15.27 -14.98
CA LEU A 13 -9.07 -14.89 -15.07
C LEU A 13 -9.92 -16.15 -14.96
N ALA A 14 -10.91 -16.12 -14.06
CA ALA A 14 -11.94 -17.14 -13.99
C ALA A 14 -13.32 -16.48 -14.11
N VAL A 15 -14.21 -17.10 -14.88
CA VAL A 15 -15.62 -16.69 -15.02
C VAL A 15 -16.46 -17.84 -14.53
N ASP A 16 -17.28 -17.60 -13.50
CA ASP A 16 -18.10 -18.63 -12.85
C ASP A 16 -17.30 -19.85 -12.39
N GLY A 17 -16.06 -19.61 -11.93
CA GLY A 17 -15.13 -20.65 -11.49
C GLY A 17 -14.40 -21.37 -12.63
N VAL A 18 -14.70 -21.08 -13.90
CA VAL A 18 -14.02 -21.66 -15.05
C VAL A 18 -12.82 -20.79 -15.45
N PRO A 19 -11.59 -21.32 -15.48
CA PRO A 19 -10.41 -20.59 -15.94
C PRO A 19 -10.53 -20.23 -17.43
N VAL A 20 -10.44 -18.94 -17.75
CA VAL A 20 -10.56 -18.39 -19.11
C VAL A 20 -9.51 -17.30 -19.38
N THR A 21 -8.35 -17.39 -18.71
CA THR A 21 -7.23 -16.45 -18.88
C THR A 21 -6.87 -16.24 -20.36
N PRO A 22 -6.73 -14.99 -20.83
CA PRO A 22 -6.29 -14.72 -22.21
C PRO A 22 -4.90 -15.32 -22.49
N GLY A 23 -4.73 -16.03 -23.61
CA GLY A 23 -3.45 -16.67 -23.93
C GLY A 23 -2.31 -15.70 -24.24
N GLY A 24 -2.60 -14.55 -24.86
CA GLY A 24 -1.59 -13.55 -25.22
C GLY A 24 -1.15 -12.68 -24.04
N LEU A 25 0.12 -12.21 -24.04
CA LEU A 25 0.65 -11.29 -23.02
C LEU A 25 -0.07 -9.94 -23.03
N ARG A 26 -0.29 -9.38 -24.23
CA ARG A 26 -0.97 -8.08 -24.43
C ARG A 26 -2.40 -8.01 -23.86
N PRO A 27 -3.32 -8.94 -24.17
CA PRO A 27 -4.64 -8.93 -23.55
C PRO A 27 -4.59 -9.20 -22.03
N ARG A 28 -3.63 -9.98 -21.52
CA ARG A 28 -3.40 -10.14 -20.07
C ARG A 28 -2.96 -8.83 -19.43
N ALA A 29 -2.05 -8.08 -20.05
CA ALA A 29 -1.62 -6.77 -19.56
C ALA A 29 -2.77 -5.76 -19.51
N VAL A 30 -3.64 -5.72 -20.53
CA VAL A 30 -4.85 -4.89 -20.53
C VAL A 30 -5.79 -5.28 -19.39
N LEU A 31 -6.04 -6.58 -19.20
CA LEU A 31 -6.84 -7.08 -18.08
C LEU A 31 -6.23 -6.68 -16.73
N ALA A 32 -4.92 -6.85 -16.55
CA ALA A 32 -4.21 -6.53 -15.33
C ALA A 32 -4.30 -5.04 -14.97
N VAL A 33 -4.07 -4.14 -15.94
CA VAL A 33 -4.19 -2.69 -15.72
C VAL A 33 -5.62 -2.30 -15.32
N LEU A 34 -6.63 -2.87 -15.99
CA LEU A 34 -8.04 -2.59 -15.68
C LEU A 34 -8.45 -3.10 -14.30
N ALA A 35 -8.07 -4.33 -13.96
CA ALA A 35 -8.37 -4.94 -12.67
C ALA A 35 -7.63 -4.23 -11.52
N ALA A 36 -6.35 -3.87 -11.72
CA ALA A 36 -5.56 -3.09 -10.76
C ALA A 36 -6.20 -1.71 -10.48
N SER A 37 -6.84 -1.11 -11.47
CA SER A 37 -7.49 0.19 -11.34
C SER A 37 -8.77 0.16 -10.47
N GLY A 38 -9.26 -1.02 -10.06
CA GLY A 38 -10.37 -1.14 -9.10
C GLY A 38 -11.67 -0.45 -9.53
N GLY A 39 -11.93 -0.42 -10.84
CA GLY A 39 -13.11 0.27 -11.40
C GLY A 39 -12.90 1.75 -11.73
N ALA A 40 -11.75 2.35 -11.38
CA ALA A 40 -11.38 3.67 -11.88
C ALA A 40 -11.19 3.63 -13.40
N PRO A 41 -11.58 4.70 -14.14
CA PRO A 41 -11.42 4.76 -15.58
C PRO A 41 -9.94 4.81 -15.97
N VAL A 42 -9.58 3.98 -16.96
CA VAL A 42 -8.26 3.93 -17.58
C VAL A 42 -8.37 4.45 -19.00
N ASN A 43 -7.67 5.54 -19.30
CA ASN A 43 -7.70 6.12 -20.64
C ASN A 43 -7.03 5.18 -21.67
N ALA A 44 -7.38 5.38 -22.95
CA ALA A 44 -6.86 4.54 -24.03
C ALA A 44 -5.34 4.65 -24.21
N ALA A 45 -4.71 5.78 -23.84
CA ALA A 45 -3.26 5.96 -23.94
C ALA A 45 -2.50 5.09 -22.92
N LYS A 46 -3.02 4.97 -21.69
CA LYS A 46 -2.45 4.11 -20.65
C LYS A 46 -2.64 2.62 -20.98
N LEU A 47 -3.77 2.25 -21.58
CA LEU A 47 -3.95 0.89 -22.10
C LEU A 47 -3.04 0.59 -23.30
N ALA A 48 -2.84 1.58 -24.17
CA ALA A 48 -1.92 1.51 -25.29
C ALA A 48 -0.48 1.23 -24.83
N GLU A 49 -0.03 1.93 -23.79
CA GLU A 49 1.27 1.71 -23.16
C GLU A 49 1.42 0.28 -22.63
N ALA A 50 0.39 -0.25 -21.97
CA ALA A 50 0.40 -1.62 -21.46
C ALA A 50 0.52 -2.69 -22.56
N ILE A 51 0.01 -2.40 -23.77
CA ILE A 51 0.04 -3.31 -24.93
C ILE A 51 1.42 -3.35 -25.60
N TYR A 52 2.16 -2.23 -25.61
CA TYR A 52 3.39 -2.06 -26.39
C TYR A 52 4.62 -1.64 -25.56
N SER A 53 4.57 -1.84 -24.25
CA SER A 53 5.69 -1.64 -23.32
C SER A 53 6.97 -2.39 -23.74
N ASP A 54 6.82 -3.44 -24.56
CA ASP A 54 7.86 -4.31 -25.11
C ASP A 54 8.56 -3.78 -26.39
N THR A 55 7.98 -2.80 -27.09
CA THR A 55 8.37 -2.48 -28.48
C THR A 55 8.63 -0.99 -28.74
N GLY A 56 8.38 -0.12 -27.75
CA GLY A 56 8.61 1.33 -27.85
C GLY A 56 7.75 2.03 -28.91
N ARG A 57 6.74 1.36 -29.49
CA ARG A 57 5.83 1.94 -30.49
C ARG A 57 4.56 2.47 -29.82
N PRO A 58 4.07 3.66 -30.18
CA PRO A 58 2.78 4.12 -29.71
C PRO A 58 1.67 3.22 -30.30
N ALA A 59 0.81 2.67 -29.44
CA ALA A 59 -0.35 1.93 -29.91
C ALA A 59 -1.31 2.84 -30.65
N SER A 60 -1.93 2.32 -31.72
CA SER A 60 -3.12 2.96 -32.27
C SER A 60 -4.31 2.76 -31.32
N ARG A 61 -5.25 3.72 -31.29
CA ARG A 61 -6.53 3.56 -30.58
C ARG A 61 -7.30 2.31 -31.05
N GLY A 62 -7.13 1.92 -32.31
CA GLY A 62 -7.73 0.71 -32.88
C GLY A 62 -7.20 -0.57 -32.22
N THR A 63 -5.92 -0.65 -31.87
CA THR A 63 -5.36 -1.82 -31.19
C THR A 63 -5.96 -2.03 -29.80
N VAL A 64 -6.14 -0.95 -29.04
CA VAL A 64 -6.80 -1.00 -27.72
C VAL A 64 -8.22 -1.54 -27.85
N GLN A 65 -8.97 -1.06 -28.85
CA GLN A 65 -10.34 -1.51 -29.11
C GLN A 65 -10.42 -3.01 -29.43
N VAL A 66 -9.47 -3.54 -30.20
CA VAL A 66 -9.40 -4.98 -30.50
C VAL A 66 -9.18 -5.80 -29.24
N HIS A 67 -8.22 -5.43 -28.39
CA HIS A 67 -7.98 -6.15 -27.14
C HIS A 67 -9.16 -6.06 -26.17
N VAL A 68 -9.79 -4.90 -26.06
CA VAL A 68 -11.01 -4.73 -25.26
C VAL A 68 -12.16 -5.58 -25.79
N HIS A 69 -12.36 -5.62 -27.11
CA HIS A 69 -13.37 -6.46 -27.73
C HIS A 69 -13.14 -7.95 -27.44
N ASN A 70 -11.90 -8.42 -27.61
CA ASN A 70 -11.54 -9.81 -27.32
C ASN A 70 -11.74 -10.16 -25.84
N LEU A 71 -11.38 -9.25 -24.92
CA LEU A 71 -11.65 -9.44 -23.49
C LEU A 71 -13.15 -9.53 -23.19
N ARG A 72 -14.00 -8.72 -23.84
CA ARG A 72 -15.46 -8.84 -23.70
C ARG A 72 -15.97 -10.20 -24.17
N GLN A 73 -15.42 -10.74 -25.27
CA GLN A 73 -15.80 -12.08 -25.74
C GLN A 73 -15.38 -13.18 -24.74
N ILE A 74 -14.18 -13.06 -24.15
CA ILE A 74 -13.70 -13.98 -23.10
C ILE A 74 -14.59 -13.93 -21.85
N LEU A 75 -15.06 -12.74 -21.47
CA LEU A 75 -15.97 -12.56 -20.34
C LEU A 75 -17.40 -13.06 -20.63
N GLY A 76 -17.75 -13.35 -21.88
CA GLY A 76 -19.07 -13.84 -22.29
C GLY A 76 -20.19 -12.91 -21.80
N PRO A 77 -21.23 -13.43 -21.11
CA PRO A 77 -22.31 -12.60 -20.55
C PRO A 77 -21.82 -11.50 -19.60
N HIS A 78 -20.66 -11.67 -18.97
CA HIS A 78 -20.04 -10.66 -18.11
C HIS A 78 -19.26 -9.59 -18.88
N GLY A 79 -19.30 -9.57 -20.21
CA GLY A 79 -18.67 -8.53 -21.02
C GLY A 79 -19.15 -7.11 -20.70
N GLU A 80 -20.35 -6.96 -20.13
CA GLU A 80 -20.91 -5.68 -19.66
C GLU A 80 -20.14 -5.06 -18.49
N SER A 81 -19.41 -5.89 -17.72
CA SER A 81 -18.48 -5.42 -16.69
C SER A 81 -17.36 -4.54 -17.25
N LEU A 82 -16.98 -4.75 -18.52
CA LEU A 82 -15.96 -3.95 -19.20
C LEU A 82 -16.61 -2.79 -19.96
N GLN A 83 -16.78 -1.68 -19.27
CA GLN A 83 -17.45 -0.49 -19.78
C GLN A 83 -16.49 0.47 -20.47
N HIS A 84 -17.02 1.22 -21.43
CA HIS A 84 -16.32 2.33 -22.08
C HIS A 84 -17.13 3.62 -21.87
N GLY A 85 -16.49 4.66 -21.38
CA GLY A 85 -17.07 5.98 -21.18
C GLY A 85 -16.13 7.10 -21.64
N THR A 86 -16.50 8.35 -21.38
CA THR A 86 -15.74 9.53 -21.79
C THR A 86 -14.32 9.57 -21.23
N ALA A 87 -14.12 9.05 -20.02
CA ALA A 87 -12.82 8.97 -19.35
C ALA A 87 -11.97 7.74 -19.74
N GLY A 88 -12.49 6.84 -20.58
CA GLY A 88 -11.81 5.61 -20.98
C GLY A 88 -12.55 4.33 -20.58
N TYR A 89 -11.80 3.27 -20.30
CA TYR A 89 -12.33 1.94 -20.00
C TYR A 89 -12.26 1.63 -18.52
N ARG A 90 -13.23 0.88 -17.99
CA ARG A 90 -13.24 0.42 -16.60
C ARG A 90 -13.80 -0.98 -16.50
N LEU A 91 -13.30 -1.74 -15.53
CA LEU A 91 -13.77 -3.08 -15.22
C LEU A 91 -14.50 -3.05 -13.86
N LEU A 92 -15.79 -3.36 -13.86
CA LEU A 92 -16.67 -3.30 -12.68
C LEU A 92 -17.24 -4.68 -12.33
N GLY A 93 -17.61 -4.89 -11.07
CA GLY A 93 -18.23 -6.15 -10.63
C GLY A 93 -17.29 -7.37 -10.70
N VAL A 94 -15.98 -7.12 -10.64
CA VAL A 94 -14.92 -8.13 -10.60
C VAL A 94 -14.43 -8.31 -9.17
N ARG A 95 -14.22 -9.56 -8.76
CA ARG A 95 -13.44 -9.88 -7.56
C ARG A 95 -11.97 -9.96 -7.94
N ALA A 96 -11.11 -9.20 -7.26
CA ALA A 96 -9.68 -9.23 -7.50
C ALA A 96 -8.92 -9.56 -6.22
N ASP A 97 -7.95 -10.48 -6.30
CA ASP A 97 -7.13 -10.91 -5.15
C ASP A 97 -6.37 -9.75 -4.48
N ILE A 98 -5.99 -8.73 -5.25
CA ILE A 98 -5.42 -7.48 -4.73
C ILE A 98 -6.36 -6.73 -3.77
N ARG A 99 -7.67 -6.69 -4.06
CA ARG A 99 -8.66 -6.03 -3.19
C ARG A 99 -8.92 -6.87 -1.95
N GLU A 100 -8.94 -8.19 -2.13
CA GLU A 100 -9.05 -9.11 -1.02
C GLU A 100 -7.83 -9.01 -0.08
N ALA A 101 -6.63 -8.84 -0.64
CA ALA A 101 -5.41 -8.62 0.15
C ALA A 101 -5.48 -7.30 0.92
N GLU A 102 -5.85 -6.20 0.26
CA GLU A 102 -6.06 -4.88 0.89
C GLU A 102 -7.05 -4.97 2.06
N ASP A 103 -8.20 -5.61 1.85
CA ASP A 103 -9.23 -5.79 2.88
C ASP A 103 -8.72 -6.65 4.05
N ARG A 104 -8.05 -7.78 3.77
CA ARG A 104 -7.51 -8.68 4.81
C ARG A 104 -6.43 -7.97 5.64
N ILE A 105 -5.56 -7.19 4.98
CA ILE A 105 -4.54 -6.36 5.65
C ILE A 105 -5.20 -5.26 6.49
N GLY A 106 -6.22 -4.58 5.97
CA GLY A 106 -6.98 -3.57 6.71
C GLY A 106 -7.62 -4.13 7.98
N ARG A 107 -8.21 -5.33 7.90
CA ARG A 107 -8.77 -6.04 9.05
C ARG A 107 -7.70 -6.48 10.05
N ALA A 108 -6.54 -6.96 9.58
CA ALA A 108 -5.42 -7.32 10.44
C ALA A 108 -4.88 -6.10 11.21
N ARG A 109 -4.72 -4.95 10.54
CA ARG A 109 -4.38 -3.66 11.16
C ARG A 109 -5.42 -3.22 12.20
N ALA A 110 -6.70 -3.46 11.95
CA ALA A 110 -7.75 -3.18 12.93
C ALA A 110 -7.64 -4.09 14.17
N ALA A 111 -7.34 -5.37 13.98
CA ALA A 111 -7.09 -6.31 15.08
C ALA A 111 -5.85 -5.89 15.91
N GLU A 112 -4.77 -5.44 15.27
CA GLU A 112 -3.60 -4.90 15.99
C GLU A 112 -3.96 -3.69 16.87
N ARG A 113 -4.77 -2.76 16.36
CA ARG A 113 -5.25 -1.59 17.14
C ARG A 113 -6.12 -2.02 18.32
N ALA A 114 -6.92 -3.07 18.14
CA ALA A 114 -7.70 -3.69 19.20
C ALA A 114 -6.87 -4.53 20.18
N ARG A 115 -5.55 -4.65 19.97
CA ARG A 115 -4.63 -5.52 20.70
C ARG A 115 -4.98 -7.01 20.63
N ASP A 116 -5.72 -7.41 19.60
CA ASP A 116 -5.96 -8.81 19.26
C ASP A 116 -4.78 -9.33 18.42
N THR A 117 -3.72 -9.75 19.10
CA THR A 117 -2.48 -10.23 18.48
C THR A 117 -2.71 -11.50 17.65
N GLY A 118 -3.56 -12.40 18.12
CA GLY A 118 -3.91 -13.64 17.42
C GLY A 118 -4.71 -13.38 16.14
N GLY A 119 -5.73 -12.52 16.22
CA GLY A 119 -6.51 -12.09 15.06
C GLY A 119 -5.68 -11.33 14.03
N ALA A 120 -4.77 -10.47 14.49
CA ALA A 120 -3.82 -9.77 13.61
C ALA A 120 -2.91 -10.74 12.85
N ALA A 121 -2.24 -11.65 13.55
CA ALA A 121 -1.34 -12.63 12.94
C ALA A 121 -2.08 -13.52 11.93
N ALA A 122 -3.26 -14.03 12.29
CA ALA A 122 -4.09 -14.83 11.40
C ALA A 122 -4.57 -14.04 10.16
N GLY A 123 -4.94 -12.77 10.35
CA GLY A 123 -5.35 -11.88 9.26
C GLY A 123 -4.23 -11.63 8.25
N TYR A 124 -3.04 -11.28 8.73
CA TYR A 124 -1.88 -11.10 7.85
C TYR A 124 -1.47 -12.39 7.15
N ARG A 125 -1.48 -13.54 7.84
CA ARG A 125 -1.15 -14.85 7.23
C ARG A 125 -2.10 -15.17 6.07
N ARG A 126 -3.41 -15.03 6.28
CA ARG A 126 -4.42 -15.20 5.23
C ARG A 126 -4.24 -14.21 4.09
N ALA A 127 -3.84 -12.97 4.36
CA ALA A 127 -3.55 -12.02 3.29
C ALA A 127 -2.36 -12.50 2.44
N LEU A 128 -1.26 -12.89 3.08
CA LEU A 128 -0.03 -13.35 2.43
C LEU A 128 -0.23 -14.61 1.57
N GLU A 129 -1.16 -15.51 1.95
CA GLU A 129 -1.54 -16.69 1.15
C GLU A 129 -2.10 -16.34 -0.25
N LEU A 130 -2.57 -15.11 -0.46
CA LEU A 130 -3.03 -14.66 -1.78
C LEU A 130 -1.86 -14.45 -2.76
N TRP A 131 -0.66 -14.15 -2.25
CA TRP A 131 0.54 -14.01 -3.07
C TRP A 131 1.08 -15.38 -3.47
N ARG A 132 0.92 -15.71 -4.75
CA ARG A 132 1.50 -16.90 -5.41
C ARG A 132 2.80 -16.61 -6.12
N GLY A 133 3.23 -15.36 -6.11
CA GLY A 133 4.43 -14.84 -6.75
C GLY A 133 4.44 -13.32 -6.75
N PRO A 134 5.39 -12.70 -7.46
CA PRO A 134 5.36 -11.27 -7.76
C PRO A 134 4.05 -10.87 -8.45
N PHE A 135 3.62 -9.62 -8.25
CA PHE A 135 2.47 -9.07 -8.96
C PHE A 135 2.66 -9.21 -10.48
N CYS A 136 1.69 -9.79 -11.18
CA CYS A 136 1.75 -10.11 -12.61
C CYS A 136 3.08 -10.76 -13.03
N ALA A 137 3.42 -11.89 -12.39
CA ALA A 137 4.72 -12.57 -12.54
C ALA A 137 5.03 -13.04 -13.98
N ASP A 138 4.00 -13.28 -14.78
CA ASP A 138 4.07 -13.67 -16.19
C ASP A 138 4.21 -12.47 -17.15
N LEU A 139 4.21 -11.25 -16.62
CA LEU A 139 4.35 -9.99 -17.37
C LEU A 139 5.49 -9.11 -16.82
N PRO A 140 6.73 -9.61 -16.66
CA PRO A 140 7.81 -8.85 -16.04
C PRO A 140 8.20 -7.59 -16.85
N ASP A 141 8.13 -7.65 -18.18
CA ASP A 141 8.57 -6.56 -19.08
C ASP A 141 7.49 -5.51 -19.39
N HIS A 142 6.32 -5.61 -18.75
CA HIS A 142 5.20 -4.67 -18.97
C HIS A 142 5.26 -3.48 -18.00
N THR A 143 6.02 -2.44 -18.38
CA THR A 143 6.33 -1.27 -17.53
C THR A 143 5.11 -0.47 -17.06
N ALA A 144 4.00 -0.50 -17.81
CA ALA A 144 2.74 0.12 -17.39
C ALA A 144 2.19 -0.46 -16.06
N LEU A 145 2.67 -1.63 -15.65
CA LEU A 145 2.34 -2.29 -14.38
C LEU A 145 3.33 -1.97 -13.26
N ASP A 146 4.47 -1.34 -13.53
CA ASP A 146 5.52 -1.10 -12.53
C ASP A 146 5.05 -0.32 -11.29
N PRO A 147 4.21 0.72 -11.40
CA PRO A 147 3.67 1.39 -10.22
C PRO A 147 2.88 0.43 -9.32
N ALA A 148 2.04 -0.42 -9.91
CA ALA A 148 1.26 -1.42 -9.17
C ALA A 148 2.17 -2.54 -8.63
N ARG A 149 3.18 -2.95 -9.41
CA ARG A 149 4.16 -3.97 -9.01
C ARG A 149 4.92 -3.53 -7.76
N SER A 150 5.44 -2.31 -7.75
CA SER A 150 6.14 -1.73 -6.60
C SER A 150 5.21 -1.60 -5.39
N LEU A 151 3.97 -1.12 -5.59
CA LEU A 151 2.98 -1.00 -4.54
C LEU A 151 2.67 -2.34 -3.87
N TYR A 152 2.33 -3.37 -4.66
CA TYR A 152 1.96 -4.68 -4.11
C TYR A 152 3.16 -5.50 -3.63
N ALA A 153 4.38 -5.21 -4.10
CA ALA A 153 5.60 -5.73 -3.52
C ALA A 153 5.83 -5.16 -2.12
N GLU A 154 5.74 -3.84 -1.95
CA GLU A 154 5.92 -3.22 -0.63
C GLU A 154 4.81 -3.62 0.34
N MET A 155 3.55 -3.66 -0.12
CA MET A 155 2.44 -4.12 0.69
C MET A 155 2.63 -5.56 1.20
N ARG A 156 3.21 -6.45 0.38
CA ARG A 156 3.56 -7.81 0.80
C ARG A 156 4.62 -7.78 1.91
N TRP A 157 5.64 -6.95 1.76
CA TRP A 157 6.69 -6.81 2.77
C TRP A 157 6.17 -6.25 4.08
N GLU A 158 5.40 -5.17 4.03
CA GLU A 158 4.73 -4.59 5.21
C GLU A 158 3.86 -5.63 5.92
N ALA A 159 3.09 -6.42 5.16
CA ALA A 159 2.24 -7.47 5.73
C ALA A 159 3.07 -8.60 6.37
N LEU A 160 4.19 -9.00 5.78
CA LEU A 160 5.08 -10.01 6.36
C LEU A 160 5.75 -9.51 7.63
N GLU A 161 6.29 -8.30 7.60
CA GLU A 161 6.89 -7.65 8.77
C GLU A 161 5.87 -7.50 9.92
N ALA A 162 4.62 -7.11 9.60
CA ALA A 162 3.54 -6.99 10.57
C ALA A 162 3.06 -8.35 11.09
N ARG A 163 3.02 -9.38 10.25
CA ARG A 163 2.71 -10.76 10.66
C ARG A 163 3.71 -11.28 11.68
N ILE A 164 5.01 -11.09 11.41
CA ILE A 164 6.08 -11.50 12.33
C ILE A 164 5.99 -10.70 13.63
N ALA A 165 5.75 -9.40 13.55
CA ALA A 165 5.53 -8.56 14.73
C ALA A 165 4.34 -9.05 15.58
N ALA A 166 3.23 -9.42 14.95
CA ALA A 166 2.06 -9.96 15.63
C ALA A 166 2.38 -11.30 16.30
N ASP A 167 3.10 -12.19 15.61
CA ASP A 167 3.53 -13.48 16.16
C ASP A 167 4.50 -13.31 17.35
N LEU A 168 5.46 -12.40 17.25
CA LEU A 168 6.36 -12.04 18.36
C LEU A 168 5.61 -11.48 19.57
N ARG A 169 4.44 -10.84 19.40
CA ARG A 169 3.59 -10.40 20.51
C ARG A 169 2.67 -11.49 21.03
N ALA A 170 2.24 -12.41 20.16
CA ALA A 170 1.33 -13.50 20.51
C ALA A 170 2.00 -14.58 21.39
N GLY A 171 3.31 -14.81 21.23
CA GLY A 171 4.04 -15.77 22.07
C GLY A 171 5.07 -16.57 21.28
N ASP A 172 5.41 -17.77 21.74
CA ASP A 172 6.30 -18.69 21.03
C ASP A 172 5.57 -19.29 19.83
N VAL A 173 5.96 -18.85 18.64
CA VAL A 173 5.54 -19.45 17.38
C VAL A 173 6.63 -20.42 16.95
N PRO A 174 6.37 -21.74 16.92
CA PRO A 174 7.37 -22.72 16.54
C PRO A 174 7.98 -22.42 15.17
N GLY A 175 9.31 -22.43 15.10
CA GLY A 175 10.05 -22.22 13.85
C GLY A 175 10.22 -20.75 13.43
N LEU A 176 9.75 -19.77 14.23
CA LEU A 176 9.87 -18.35 13.91
C LEU A 176 11.32 -17.89 13.76
N VAL A 177 12.23 -18.37 14.62
CA VAL A 177 13.67 -18.07 14.51
C VAL A 177 14.21 -18.54 13.16
N ARG A 178 13.92 -19.79 12.76
CA ARG A 178 14.37 -20.35 11.47
C ARG A 178 13.82 -19.54 10.29
N GLU A 179 12.52 -19.19 10.33
CA GLU A 179 11.92 -18.33 9.30
C GLU A 179 12.63 -16.98 9.21
N LEU A 180 12.95 -16.36 10.34
CA LEU A 180 13.67 -15.09 10.39
C LEU A 180 15.12 -15.20 9.92
N GLU A 181 15.80 -16.31 10.20
CA GLU A 181 17.14 -16.61 9.67
C GLU A 181 17.13 -16.69 8.14
N GLU A 182 16.16 -17.40 7.56
CA GLU A 182 15.98 -17.46 6.10
C GLU A 182 15.66 -16.07 5.52
N LEU A 183 14.89 -15.24 6.21
CA LEU A 183 14.55 -13.89 5.74
C LEU A 183 15.74 -12.94 5.76
N VAL A 184 16.59 -12.97 6.80
CA VAL A 184 17.78 -12.09 6.84
C VAL A 184 18.86 -12.54 5.87
N GLU A 185 18.92 -13.83 5.53
CA GLU A 185 19.84 -14.35 4.50
C GLU A 185 19.39 -13.95 3.09
N ASN A 186 18.09 -14.04 2.80
CA ASN A 186 17.54 -13.69 1.47
C ASN A 186 17.32 -12.18 1.28
N HIS A 187 17.13 -11.43 2.36
CA HIS A 187 16.84 -10.00 2.35
C HIS A 187 17.70 -9.23 3.36
N PRO A 188 19.04 -9.28 3.22
CA PRO A 188 19.98 -8.73 4.20
C PRO A 188 19.82 -7.23 4.45
N LEU A 189 19.37 -6.47 3.45
CA LEU A 189 19.18 -5.02 3.56
C LEU A 189 17.88 -4.62 4.26
N ARG A 190 16.98 -5.55 4.60
CA ARG A 190 15.78 -5.27 5.40
C ARG A 190 16.08 -5.37 6.89
N GLU A 191 16.58 -4.27 7.46
CA GLU A 191 16.94 -4.12 8.89
C GLU A 191 15.88 -4.63 9.87
N ARG A 192 14.60 -4.55 9.51
CA ARG A 192 13.50 -4.95 10.39
C ARG A 192 13.51 -6.45 10.69
N PHE A 193 13.89 -7.30 9.75
CA PHE A 193 14.01 -8.74 10.00
C PHE A 193 15.16 -9.06 10.95
N TRP A 194 16.28 -8.32 10.87
CA TRP A 194 17.35 -8.43 11.86
C TRP A 194 16.87 -8.08 13.26
N GLY A 195 16.15 -6.97 13.40
CA GLY A 195 15.56 -6.58 14.68
C GLY A 195 14.58 -7.62 15.23
N GLN A 196 13.71 -8.17 14.37
CA GLN A 196 12.77 -9.21 14.76
C GLN A 196 13.48 -10.51 15.18
N LEU A 197 14.55 -10.90 14.48
CA LEU A 197 15.38 -12.06 14.84
C LEU A 197 16.07 -11.86 16.19
N MET A 198 16.62 -10.67 16.45
CA MET A 198 17.20 -10.34 17.75
C MET A 198 16.18 -10.51 18.89
N VAL A 199 14.93 -10.05 18.68
CA VAL A 199 13.87 -10.20 19.70
C VAL A 199 13.48 -11.67 19.90
N ALA A 200 13.34 -12.43 18.81
CA ALA A 200 13.02 -13.86 18.90
C ALA A 200 14.07 -14.62 19.72
N LEU A 201 15.36 -14.44 19.39
CA LEU A 201 16.48 -15.06 20.10
C LEU A 201 16.55 -14.63 21.57
N TYR A 202 16.37 -13.33 21.86
CA TYR A 202 16.37 -12.84 23.23
C TYR A 202 15.25 -13.47 24.08
N ARG A 203 14.06 -13.67 23.51
CA ARG A 203 12.93 -14.34 24.21
C ARG A 203 13.21 -15.80 24.53
N GLU A 204 13.96 -16.50 23.69
CA GLU A 204 14.42 -17.88 23.93
C GLU A 204 15.60 -17.96 24.93
N GLY A 205 16.01 -16.83 25.54
CA GLY A 205 17.16 -16.77 26.45
C GLY A 205 18.52 -16.75 25.73
N ARG A 206 18.53 -16.63 24.40
CA ARG A 206 19.73 -16.65 23.54
C ARG A 206 20.28 -15.24 23.32
N GLN A 207 20.53 -14.51 24.41
CA GLN A 207 20.97 -13.11 24.37
C GLN A 207 22.26 -12.90 23.59
N THR A 208 23.26 -13.77 23.78
CA THR A 208 24.54 -13.71 23.06
C THR A 208 24.33 -13.77 21.55
N GLU A 209 23.49 -14.71 21.09
CA GLU A 209 23.18 -14.87 19.68
C GLU A 209 22.41 -13.67 19.12
N ALA A 210 21.50 -13.07 19.89
CA ALA A 210 20.83 -11.83 19.48
C ALA A 210 21.84 -10.70 19.22
N LEU A 211 22.84 -10.53 20.08
CA LEU A 211 23.89 -9.51 19.88
C LEU A 211 24.83 -9.86 18.71
N GLU A 212 25.07 -11.15 18.45
CA GLU A 212 25.81 -11.58 17.26
C GLU A 212 25.07 -11.23 15.97
N ARG A 213 23.74 -11.39 15.93
CA ARG A 213 22.94 -10.98 14.77
C ARG A 213 22.97 -9.48 14.51
N PHE A 214 23.02 -8.64 15.55
CA PHE A 214 23.28 -7.21 15.36
C PHE A 214 24.63 -6.95 14.70
N ARG A 215 25.69 -7.59 15.18
CA ARG A 215 27.05 -7.42 14.62
C ARG A 215 27.11 -7.90 13.16
N GLN A 216 26.41 -8.98 12.84
CA GLN A 216 26.27 -9.47 11.48
C GLN A 216 25.53 -8.46 10.59
N ALA A 217 24.38 -7.97 11.03
CA ALA A 217 23.60 -6.95 10.31
C ALA A 217 24.44 -5.70 10.02
N ARG A 218 25.16 -5.18 11.03
CA ARG A 218 26.06 -4.02 10.88
C ARG A 218 27.12 -4.25 9.80
N ARG A 219 27.75 -5.42 9.79
CA ARG A 219 28.76 -5.75 8.78
C ARG A 219 28.14 -5.79 7.39
N VAL A 220 27.01 -6.48 7.23
CA VAL A 220 26.34 -6.64 5.93
C VAL A 220 25.84 -5.30 5.38
N LEU A 221 25.22 -4.45 6.21
CA LEU A 221 24.77 -3.11 5.80
C LEU A 221 25.94 -2.22 5.38
N ALA A 222 27.06 -2.29 6.09
CA ALA A 222 28.27 -1.54 5.73
C ALA A 222 28.87 -2.06 4.42
N GLU A 223 28.93 -3.37 4.22
CA GLU A 223 29.51 -4.00 3.03
C GLU A 223 28.64 -3.83 1.77
N GLU A 224 27.32 -4.01 1.87
CA GLU A 224 26.42 -4.03 0.71
C GLU A 224 25.81 -2.66 0.37
N ALA A 225 25.59 -1.81 1.38
CA ALA A 225 24.92 -0.52 1.20
C ALA A 225 25.77 0.69 1.64
N GLY A 226 26.93 0.47 2.28
CA GLY A 226 27.80 1.55 2.75
C GLY A 226 27.19 2.38 3.88
N VAL A 227 26.24 1.80 4.63
CA VAL A 227 25.51 2.51 5.70
C VAL A 227 25.65 1.79 7.04
N ASP A 228 25.60 2.57 8.12
CA ASP A 228 25.47 2.04 9.48
C ASP A 228 24.02 1.60 9.77
N PRO A 229 23.82 0.69 10.74
CA PRO A 229 22.50 0.32 11.23
C PRO A 229 21.62 1.53 11.57
N GLY A 230 20.34 1.46 11.23
CA GLY A 230 19.34 2.46 11.56
C GLY A 230 19.12 2.63 13.07
N PRO A 231 18.42 3.71 13.48
CA PRO A 231 18.20 4.02 14.90
C PRO A 231 17.47 2.91 15.68
N ALA A 232 16.48 2.26 15.05
CA ALA A 232 15.70 1.20 15.68
C ALA A 232 16.56 -0.02 16.03
N LEU A 233 17.44 -0.44 15.11
CA LEU A 233 18.32 -1.59 15.33
C LEU A 233 19.38 -1.29 16.39
N ARG A 234 19.93 -0.07 16.41
CA ARG A 234 20.83 0.41 17.47
C ARG A 234 20.15 0.54 18.83
N GLU A 235 18.89 0.96 18.87
CA GLU A 235 18.11 0.99 20.11
C GLU A 235 17.86 -0.42 20.65
N LEU A 236 17.62 -1.38 19.76
CA LEU A 236 17.43 -2.75 20.14
C LEU A 236 18.70 -3.37 20.73
N GLU A 237 19.88 -3.13 20.13
CA GLU A 237 21.17 -3.54 20.71
C GLU A 237 21.33 -3.00 22.14
N ARG A 238 21.08 -1.70 22.34
CA ARG A 238 21.15 -1.06 23.66
C ARG A 238 20.17 -1.68 24.66
N ALA A 239 18.94 -1.96 24.23
CA ALA A 239 17.93 -2.61 25.08
C ALA A 239 18.33 -4.04 25.47
N VAL A 240 18.91 -4.80 24.54
CA VAL A 240 19.42 -6.16 24.81
C VAL A 240 20.61 -6.11 25.79
N LEU A 241 21.57 -5.20 25.59
CA LEU A 241 22.72 -5.01 26.50
C LEU A 241 22.29 -4.58 27.91
N ALA A 242 21.22 -3.80 28.01
CA ALA A 242 20.67 -3.35 29.29
C ALA A 242 19.72 -4.37 29.96
N HIS A 243 19.59 -5.59 29.41
CA HIS A 243 18.65 -6.61 29.89
C HIS A 243 17.21 -6.08 30.01
N ALA A 244 16.78 -5.25 29.05
CA ALA A 244 15.42 -4.72 29.06
C ALA A 244 14.38 -5.86 28.97
N GLY A 245 13.20 -5.64 29.56
CA GLY A 245 12.10 -6.60 29.45
C GLY A 245 11.59 -6.72 28.02
N THR A 246 11.11 -7.92 27.64
CA THR A 246 10.63 -8.24 26.29
C THR A 246 9.62 -7.24 25.73
N ALA A 247 8.76 -6.66 26.56
CA ALA A 247 7.81 -5.63 26.15
C ALA A 247 8.50 -4.40 25.53
N THR A 248 9.63 -3.97 26.09
CA THR A 248 10.45 -2.87 25.55
C THR A 248 11.03 -3.25 24.20
N LEU A 249 11.59 -4.44 24.07
CA LEU A 249 12.17 -4.93 22.81
C LEU A 249 11.11 -5.05 21.70
N LEU A 250 9.93 -5.59 22.02
CA LEU A 250 8.81 -5.72 21.08
C LEU A 250 8.34 -4.36 20.56
N ARG A 251 8.36 -3.32 21.40
CA ARG A 251 8.01 -1.96 20.98
C ARG A 251 9.01 -1.37 19.98
N VAL A 252 10.30 -1.71 20.13
CA VAL A 252 11.38 -1.21 19.26
C VAL A 252 11.43 -1.97 17.93
N ALA A 253 11.35 -3.31 17.97
CA ALA A 253 11.39 -4.15 16.76
C ALA A 253 10.10 -4.09 15.94
N ALA A 254 9.00 -3.73 16.60
CA ALA A 254 7.70 -3.56 15.98
C ALA A 254 6.98 -2.38 16.63
N PRO A 255 7.35 -1.13 16.27
CA PRO A 255 6.46 -0.02 16.53
C PRO A 255 5.13 -0.42 15.90
N GLY A 256 4.07 -0.50 16.71
CA GLY A 256 2.73 -0.65 16.15
C GLY A 256 2.49 0.47 15.14
N ALA A 257 1.44 0.40 14.34
CA ALA A 257 1.06 1.42 13.36
C ALA A 257 0.91 2.88 13.91
N ALA A 258 1.31 3.16 15.14
CA ALA A 258 1.81 4.45 15.59
C ALA A 258 3.30 4.60 15.21
N GLY A 259 3.57 4.87 13.92
CA GLY A 259 4.91 5.26 13.48
C GLY A 259 5.35 6.55 14.17
N SER A 260 6.62 6.61 14.55
CA SER A 260 7.30 7.77 15.16
C SER A 260 7.55 8.93 14.18
N GLY A 261 6.71 9.09 13.17
CA GLY A 261 6.70 10.25 12.29
C GLY A 261 5.44 11.06 12.56
N GLN A 262 5.56 12.39 12.59
CA GLN A 262 4.41 13.27 12.75
C GLN A 262 3.44 12.96 11.61
N PRO A 263 2.16 12.60 11.90
CA PRO A 263 1.24 12.22 10.85
C PRO A 263 1.12 13.37 9.84
N ALA A 264 1.04 13.06 8.56
CA ALA A 264 1.03 14.04 7.50
C ALA A 264 -0.06 13.73 6.47
N LEU A 265 -0.47 14.75 5.73
CA LEU A 265 -1.25 14.61 4.52
C LEU A 265 -0.33 14.68 3.32
N THR A 266 -0.47 13.75 2.38
CA THR A 266 0.19 13.80 1.07
C THR A 266 -0.84 13.87 -0.05
N TRP A 267 -0.56 14.65 -1.10
CA TRP A 267 -1.45 14.77 -2.26
C TRP A 267 -0.66 15.23 -3.50
N VAL A 268 -1.31 15.22 -4.66
CA VAL A 268 -0.75 15.75 -5.91
C VAL A 268 -1.44 17.07 -6.23
N ASP A 269 -0.67 18.14 -6.48
CA ASP A 269 -1.22 19.43 -6.87
C ASP A 269 -1.65 19.47 -8.34
N GLY A 270 -2.36 20.53 -8.75
CA GLY A 270 -2.82 20.69 -10.14
C GLY A 270 -1.71 20.82 -11.19
N ALA A 271 -0.44 20.88 -10.78
CA ALA A 271 0.73 20.81 -11.65
C ALA A 271 1.38 19.42 -11.65
N GLY A 272 0.71 18.40 -11.08
CA GLY A 272 1.22 17.03 -11.00
C GLY A 272 2.29 16.82 -9.92
N ARG A 273 2.57 17.83 -9.08
CA ARG A 273 3.67 17.75 -8.11
C ARG A 273 3.18 17.17 -6.80
N ALA A 274 3.94 16.23 -6.26
CA ALA A 274 3.68 15.68 -4.95
C ALA A 274 3.86 16.75 -3.86
N ARG A 275 2.96 16.74 -2.88
CA ARG A 275 2.90 17.68 -1.76
C ARG A 275 2.75 16.90 -0.47
N LEU A 276 3.28 17.49 0.59
CA LEU A 276 3.21 16.97 1.95
C LEU A 276 2.90 18.12 2.91
N ARG A 277 2.03 17.87 3.87
CA ARG A 277 1.76 18.76 5.00
C ARG A 277 1.66 17.95 6.27
N GLU A 278 2.59 18.18 7.19
CA GLU A 278 2.53 17.59 8.53
C GLU A 278 1.32 18.14 9.29
N LEU A 279 0.62 17.25 10.00
CA LEU A 279 -0.45 17.62 10.90
C LEU A 279 0.15 18.30 12.14
N PRO A 280 -0.46 19.38 12.66
CA PRO A 280 0.07 20.10 13.82
C PRO A 280 0.01 19.25 15.11
N ALA A 281 0.85 19.58 16.10
CA ALA A 281 0.87 18.91 17.39
C ALA A 281 0.75 19.90 18.57
N PRO A 282 -0.32 19.84 19.38
CA PRO A 282 -1.73 19.76 18.98
C PRO A 282 -2.14 20.99 18.16
N GLY A 283 -3.27 20.91 17.45
CA GLY A 283 -3.74 22.09 16.70
C GLY A 283 -4.83 21.80 15.68
N ARG A 284 -5.08 22.81 14.85
CA ARG A 284 -6.09 22.81 13.79
C ARG A 284 -5.40 23.00 12.46
N LEU A 285 -5.83 22.24 11.46
CA LEU A 285 -5.42 22.37 10.07
C LEU A 285 -6.65 22.49 9.19
N VAL A 286 -6.71 23.51 8.34
CA VAL A 286 -7.83 23.75 7.42
C VAL A 286 -7.45 23.35 5.99
N ILE A 287 -8.31 22.56 5.36
CA ILE A 287 -8.25 22.19 3.94
C ILE A 287 -9.27 23.02 3.19
N GLY A 288 -8.85 23.68 2.13
CA GLY A 288 -9.75 24.56 1.39
C GLY A 288 -9.15 25.13 0.12
N ARG A 289 -9.98 25.79 -0.68
CA ARG A 289 -9.55 26.48 -1.89
C ARG A 289 -8.94 27.84 -1.60
N ASP A 290 -9.22 28.41 -0.42
CA ASP A 290 -8.75 29.74 -0.08
C ASP A 290 -7.23 29.81 0.08
N ALA A 291 -6.69 31.01 -0.17
CA ALA A 291 -5.27 31.25 -0.14
C ALA A 291 -4.65 31.09 1.25
N GLY A 292 -5.44 31.33 2.30
CA GLY A 292 -5.06 31.23 3.70
C GLY A 292 -5.30 29.86 4.34
N ALA A 293 -5.78 28.85 3.59
CA ALA A 293 -5.90 27.50 4.12
C ALA A 293 -4.52 26.84 4.29
N ASP A 294 -4.35 26.05 5.34
CA ASP A 294 -3.11 25.29 5.60
C ASP A 294 -2.78 24.30 4.47
N VAL A 295 -3.82 23.70 3.89
CA VAL A 295 -3.74 22.89 2.67
C VAL A 295 -4.60 23.56 1.61
N ALA A 296 -3.94 24.38 0.77
CA ALA A 296 -4.58 25.19 -0.26
C ALA A 296 -4.74 24.43 -1.59
N LEU A 297 -5.95 23.93 -1.87
CA LEU A 297 -6.31 23.20 -3.08
C LEU A 297 -6.86 24.14 -4.17
N ARG A 298 -6.07 25.16 -4.52
CA ARG A 298 -6.52 26.27 -5.39
C ARG A 298 -6.94 25.86 -6.80
N HIS A 299 -6.41 24.74 -7.27
CA HIS A 299 -6.63 24.21 -8.61
C HIS A 299 -7.96 23.45 -8.75
N ASP A 300 -8.59 23.09 -7.63
CA ASP A 300 -9.78 22.25 -7.61
C ASP A 300 -11.04 23.12 -7.42
N GLY A 301 -11.78 23.33 -8.52
CA GLY A 301 -13.01 24.14 -8.53
C GLY A 301 -14.15 23.52 -7.73
N ALA A 302 -14.10 22.22 -7.44
CA ALA A 302 -15.08 21.52 -6.62
C ALA A 302 -14.83 21.68 -5.11
N VAL A 303 -13.70 22.30 -4.72
CA VAL A 303 -13.36 22.57 -3.33
C VAL A 303 -13.93 23.91 -2.83
N SER A 304 -14.60 23.88 -1.68
CA SER A 304 -15.10 25.08 -0.98
C SER A 304 -13.95 25.92 -0.40
N ARG A 305 -14.18 27.21 -0.12
CA ARG A 305 -13.14 28.13 0.39
C ARG A 305 -12.49 27.59 1.67
N GLU A 306 -13.32 27.22 2.64
CA GLU A 306 -13.00 26.33 3.75
C GLU A 306 -13.83 25.06 3.54
N HIS A 307 -13.18 23.91 3.34
CA HIS A 307 -13.87 22.68 2.94
C HIS A 307 -13.97 21.70 4.10
N ALA A 308 -12.82 21.39 4.69
CA ALA A 308 -12.70 20.45 5.78
C ALA A 308 -11.65 20.92 6.78
N GLU A 309 -11.72 20.38 7.98
CA GLU A 309 -10.80 20.63 9.06
C GLU A 309 -10.29 19.32 9.64
N ILE A 310 -9.01 19.30 10.03
CA ILE A 310 -8.44 18.27 10.87
C ILE A 310 -8.05 18.91 12.20
N THR A 311 -8.62 18.41 13.29
CA THR A 311 -8.24 18.78 14.66
C THR A 311 -7.40 17.67 15.26
N VAL A 312 -6.22 18.01 15.79
CA VAL A 312 -5.31 17.05 16.45
C VAL A 312 -5.32 17.33 17.96
N GLY A 313 -5.88 16.38 18.72
CA GLY A 313 -5.92 16.43 20.18
C GLY A 313 -5.34 15.16 20.82
N ALA A 314 -5.56 14.98 22.12
CA ALA A 314 -5.06 13.82 22.87
C ALA A 314 -5.56 12.46 22.34
N GLY A 315 -6.70 12.44 21.64
CA GLY A 315 -7.27 11.25 20.99
C GLY A 315 -6.81 11.01 19.54
N GLY A 316 -5.88 11.82 19.02
CA GLY A 316 -5.42 11.75 17.63
C GLY A 316 -6.13 12.74 16.69
N PRO A 317 -5.84 12.67 15.37
CA PRO A 317 -6.43 13.54 14.37
C PRO A 317 -7.89 13.15 14.08
N VAL A 318 -8.78 14.14 14.00
CA VAL A 318 -10.19 13.97 13.65
C VAL A 318 -10.53 14.88 12.47
N LEU A 319 -11.06 14.29 11.40
CA LEU A 319 -11.57 14.99 10.21
C LEU A 319 -13.00 15.46 10.43
N LYS A 320 -13.30 16.68 10.01
CA LYS A 320 -14.64 17.25 10.03
C LYS A 320 -14.92 18.04 8.74
N ASP A 321 -16.10 17.86 8.18
CA ASP A 321 -16.61 18.70 7.09
C ASP A 321 -17.08 20.05 7.63
N LEU A 322 -16.71 21.15 6.96
CA LEU A 322 -17.08 22.52 7.37
C LEU A 322 -18.34 23.03 6.65
N GLY A 323 -19.26 22.14 6.27
CA GLY A 323 -20.44 22.47 5.48
C GLY A 323 -20.09 22.70 4.01
N SER A 324 -19.17 21.88 3.49
CA SER A 324 -18.69 22.03 2.12
C SER A 324 -19.81 21.75 1.10
N ARG A 325 -19.77 22.44 -0.04
CA ARG A 325 -20.81 22.32 -1.08
C ARG A 325 -20.95 20.89 -1.62
N ASN A 326 -19.83 20.20 -1.81
CA ASN A 326 -19.79 18.87 -2.43
C ASN A 326 -19.58 17.73 -1.41
N GLY A 327 -19.42 18.06 -0.12
CA GLY A 327 -19.11 17.12 0.94
C GLY A 327 -17.66 16.66 0.95
N THR A 328 -17.20 16.31 2.14
CA THR A 328 -15.93 15.61 2.39
C THR A 328 -16.16 14.11 2.42
N PHE A 329 -15.20 13.33 1.91
CA PHE A 329 -15.27 11.86 1.91
C PHE A 329 -14.06 11.26 2.62
N HIS A 330 -14.29 10.20 3.37
CA HIS A 330 -13.27 9.40 4.06
C HIS A 330 -13.35 7.97 3.51
N ASN A 331 -12.25 7.45 2.98
CA ASN A 331 -12.15 6.11 2.39
C ASN A 331 -13.26 5.78 1.36
N GLY A 332 -13.69 6.81 0.61
CA GLY A 332 -14.72 6.69 -0.43
C GLY A 332 -16.15 6.99 0.04
N GLU A 333 -16.39 7.05 1.35
CA GLU A 333 -17.72 7.32 1.91
C GLU A 333 -17.87 8.78 2.35
N ARG A 334 -19.04 9.38 2.13
CA ARG A 334 -19.31 10.76 2.53
C ARG A 334 -19.45 10.84 4.05
N ILE A 335 -18.69 11.71 4.70
CA ILE A 335 -18.80 11.86 6.16
C ILE A 335 -20.06 12.64 6.54
N ALA A 336 -20.76 12.16 7.56
CA ALA A 336 -21.95 12.82 8.13
C ALA A 336 -21.64 13.58 9.44
N GLY A 337 -20.45 13.38 10.00
CA GLY A 337 -19.97 13.99 11.22
C GLY A 337 -18.45 13.82 11.36
N PRO A 338 -17.85 14.20 12.50
CA PRO A 338 -16.41 14.04 12.72
C PRO A 338 -15.99 12.56 12.69
N VAL A 339 -14.88 12.25 12.01
CA VAL A 339 -14.36 10.88 11.87
C VAL A 339 -12.87 10.85 12.28
N PRO A 340 -12.43 9.90 13.10
CA PRO A 340 -11.01 9.75 13.44
C PRO A 340 -10.20 9.36 12.19
N LEU A 341 -9.02 9.95 12.04
CA LEU A 341 -8.08 9.64 10.95
C LEU A 341 -6.96 8.72 11.45
N SER A 342 -6.56 7.80 10.59
CA SER A 342 -5.42 6.92 10.79
C SER A 342 -4.49 6.95 9.56
N PRO A 343 -3.18 6.72 9.73
CA PRO A 343 -2.28 6.50 8.60
C PRO A 343 -2.80 5.40 7.67
N GLY A 344 -2.80 5.67 6.36
CA GLY A 344 -3.40 4.85 5.32
C GLY A 344 -4.79 5.31 4.89
N ASP A 345 -5.46 6.17 5.66
CA ASP A 345 -6.76 6.71 5.27
C ASP A 345 -6.66 7.69 4.09
N LEU A 346 -7.72 7.71 3.28
CA LEU A 346 -7.90 8.64 2.18
C LEU A 346 -8.98 9.67 2.52
N VAL A 347 -8.65 10.94 2.35
CA VAL A 347 -9.57 12.07 2.46
C VAL A 347 -9.77 12.68 1.09
N ARG A 348 -11.01 12.75 0.61
CA ARG A 348 -11.31 13.40 -0.68
C ARG A 348 -12.11 14.68 -0.46
N CYS A 349 -11.59 15.78 -0.98
CA CYS A 349 -12.19 17.10 -1.01
C CYS A 349 -12.28 17.55 -2.47
N GLY A 350 -13.49 17.65 -3.03
CA GLY A 350 -13.64 17.86 -4.47
C GLY A 350 -13.13 16.66 -5.28
N ASP A 351 -12.27 16.92 -6.25
CA ASP A 351 -11.61 15.91 -7.09
C ASP A 351 -10.24 15.51 -6.52
N THR A 352 -9.71 16.26 -5.55
CA THR A 352 -8.41 16.00 -4.93
C THR A 352 -8.53 14.95 -3.82
N VAL A 353 -7.65 13.95 -3.86
CA VAL A 353 -7.48 12.93 -2.81
C VAL A 353 -6.20 13.19 -2.03
N LEU A 354 -6.30 13.24 -0.71
CA LEU A 354 -5.20 13.35 0.24
C LEU A 354 -5.05 12.03 1.00
N ALA A 355 -3.84 11.50 1.10
CA ALA A 355 -3.54 10.32 1.88
C ALA A 355 -2.93 10.70 3.23
N VAL A 356 -3.38 10.07 4.30
CA VAL A 356 -2.80 10.22 5.64
C VAL A 356 -1.60 9.29 5.76
N THR A 357 -0.42 9.80 6.11
CA THR A 357 0.82 9.03 6.24
C THR A 357 1.49 9.28 7.59
N ASN A 358 2.45 8.44 7.98
CA ASN A 358 3.27 8.62 9.19
C ASN A 358 4.52 9.50 8.92
N GLY A 359 4.39 10.61 8.18
CA GLY A 359 5.49 11.58 7.99
C GLY A 359 6.61 11.16 7.03
N GLY A 360 6.38 10.18 6.16
CA GLY A 360 7.32 9.80 5.10
C GLY A 360 7.20 10.69 3.85
N ALA A 361 8.28 10.77 3.06
CA ALA A 361 8.32 11.49 1.79
C ALA A 361 7.10 11.16 0.92
N PRO A 362 6.53 12.15 0.20
CA PRO A 362 5.34 11.90 -0.60
C PRO A 362 5.64 10.82 -1.65
N VAL A 363 4.76 9.82 -1.75
CA VAL A 363 4.84 8.80 -2.79
C VAL A 363 4.79 9.54 -4.13
N SER A 364 5.85 9.40 -4.92
CA SER A 364 6.02 10.13 -6.18
C SER A 364 4.81 9.90 -7.08
N ALA A 365 4.20 10.98 -7.53
CA ALA A 365 3.32 10.92 -8.68
C ALA A 365 4.13 10.38 -9.86
N VAL A 366 3.63 9.34 -10.50
CA VAL A 366 4.13 8.84 -11.78
C VAL A 366 3.92 9.97 -12.78
N ASP A 367 5.03 10.49 -13.32
CA ASP A 367 5.05 11.55 -14.33
C ASP A 367 4.25 11.14 -15.56
N GLY A 368 3.22 11.95 -15.86
CA GLY A 368 2.47 11.94 -17.10
C GLY A 368 2.78 13.18 -17.92
N THR A 369 3.74 13.04 -18.84
CA THR A 369 3.83 13.71 -20.15
C THR A 369 4.50 15.10 -20.26
N THR A 370 5.70 15.06 -20.84
CA THR A 370 6.35 15.87 -21.90
C THR A 370 5.69 17.16 -22.43
N ARG A 371 6.53 18.21 -22.60
CA ARG A 371 6.77 19.05 -23.82
C ARG A 371 7.79 20.15 -23.44
N SER A 372 8.80 20.48 -24.23
CA SER A 372 8.91 20.55 -25.70
C SER A 372 9.84 19.54 -26.35
#